data_AF-A0AAD7XXD0-F1
#
_entry.id   AF-A0AAD7XXD0-F1
#
_cell.length_a   1.000
_cell.length_b   1.000
_cell.length_c   1.000
_cell.angle_alpha   90.00
_cell.angle_beta   90.00
_cell.angle_gamma   90.00
#
_symmetry.space_group_name_H-M   'P 1'
#
loop_
_entity.id
_entity.type
_entity.pdbx_description
1 polymer ?
#
loop_
_entity_poly.entity_id
_entity_poly.type
_entity_poly.pdbx_seq_one_letter_code
_entity_poly.pdbx_strand_id
1 'polypeptide(L)'
;MNNNPRSVGDIPGQLAPPSRTPPPFKKQQVLGKRPLRTGQGQPSGPRDPFGPPPPLSATLETLGPQEELLRKQTEEYNIRQSMKATMAQAKATSSGFFVSKPSRHENFLIPAIPRSPSNS
;
A
#
# COMPACT_ATOMS: atom_id res chain seq x y z
N MET A 1 -33.95 -41.44 44.28
CA MET A 1 -34.39 -41.47 42.87
C MET A 1 -34.33 -40.05 42.32
N ASN A 2 -33.81 -39.93 41.09
CA ASN A 2 -33.80 -38.79 40.14
C ASN A 2 -32.85 -37.62 40.47
N ASN A 3 -31.74 -37.38 39.75
CA ASN A 3 -31.45 -37.15 38.30
C ASN A 3 -31.38 -35.64 37.96
N ASN A 4 -30.15 -35.09 38.01
CA ASN A 4 -29.40 -34.32 36.98
C ASN A 4 -30.11 -33.18 36.16
N PRO A 5 -29.39 -32.36 35.34
CA PRO A 5 -29.10 -30.96 35.69
C PRO A 5 -29.49 -29.93 34.60
N ARG A 6 -29.25 -28.64 34.91
CA ARG A 6 -29.07 -27.48 34.00
C ARG A 6 -30.24 -27.10 33.06
N SER A 7 -30.91 -26.00 33.41
CA SER A 7 -31.39 -25.03 32.42
C SER A 7 -30.59 -23.74 32.61
N VAL A 8 -29.60 -23.51 31.75
CA VAL A 8 -28.94 -22.20 31.60
C VAL A 8 -29.61 -21.57 30.40
N GLY A 9 -30.22 -20.42 30.67
CA GLY A 9 -31.11 -19.70 29.77
C GLY A 9 -30.52 -19.33 28.42
N ASP A 10 -31.49 -19.04 27.56
CA ASP A 10 -31.41 -18.44 26.24
C ASP A 10 -30.38 -17.30 26.15
N ILE A 11 -29.43 -17.42 25.23
CA ILE A 11 -28.68 -16.27 24.70
C ILE A 11 -29.17 -16.02 23.27
N PRO A 12 -29.99 -14.99 23.03
CA PRO A 12 -30.30 -14.56 21.68
C PRO A 12 -29.16 -13.67 21.16
N GLY A 13 -28.52 -14.03 20.03
CA GLY A 13 -27.66 -13.06 19.33
C GLY A 13 -26.46 -13.54 18.52
N GLN A 14 -26.25 -14.84 18.23
CA GLN A 14 -25.21 -15.21 17.26
C GLN A 14 -25.73 -15.11 15.81
N LEU A 15 -25.45 -13.97 15.18
CA LEU A 15 -25.57 -13.79 13.73
C LEU A 15 -24.42 -14.55 13.04
N ALA A 16 -24.75 -15.67 12.37
CA ALA A 16 -23.81 -16.33 11.47
C ALA A 16 -23.51 -15.44 10.24
N PRO A 17 -22.26 -15.38 9.73
CA PRO A 17 -21.96 -14.61 8.53
C PRO A 17 -22.55 -15.26 7.26
N PRO A 18 -23.01 -14.48 6.27
CA PRO A 18 -23.61 -15.01 5.06
C PRO A 18 -22.57 -15.67 4.14
N SER A 19 -22.88 -16.89 3.68
CA SER A 19 -22.14 -17.58 2.62
C SER A 19 -22.28 -16.84 1.29
N ARG A 20 -21.17 -16.39 0.71
CA ARG A 20 -21.12 -15.79 -0.64
C ARG A 20 -20.51 -16.79 -1.61
N THR A 21 -21.36 -17.47 -2.38
CA THR A 21 -20.93 -18.18 -3.58
C THR A 21 -20.76 -17.20 -4.74
N PRO A 22 -19.60 -17.16 -5.42
CA PRO A 22 -19.40 -16.28 -6.58
C PRO A 22 -20.11 -16.83 -7.83
N PRO A 23 -20.56 -15.97 -8.77
CA PRO A 23 -21.23 -16.40 -9.99
C PRO A 23 -20.24 -16.98 -11.03
N PRO A 24 -20.71 -17.84 -11.95
CA PRO A 24 -19.85 -18.46 -12.96
C PRO A 24 -19.48 -17.48 -14.10
N PHE A 25 -18.19 -17.36 -14.38
CA PHE A 25 -17.64 -16.57 -15.49
C PHE A 25 -17.85 -17.28 -16.85
N LYS A 26 -18.55 -16.63 -17.79
CA LYS A 26 -18.58 -17.03 -19.21
C LYS A 26 -17.42 -16.37 -19.97
N LYS A 27 -16.54 -17.17 -20.57
CA LYS A 27 -15.42 -16.69 -21.39
C LYS A 27 -15.89 -16.39 -22.82
N GLN A 28 -15.82 -15.13 -23.24
CA GLN A 28 -15.95 -14.72 -24.64
C GLN A 28 -14.56 -14.72 -25.28
N GLN A 29 -14.31 -15.64 -26.22
CA GLN A 29 -13.10 -15.64 -27.04
C GLN A 29 -13.27 -14.65 -28.20
N VAL A 30 -12.38 -13.67 -28.32
CA VAL A 30 -12.20 -12.91 -29.56
C VAL A 30 -10.77 -13.12 -30.05
N LEU A 31 -10.68 -13.84 -31.18
CA LEU A 31 -9.48 -14.19 -31.90
C LEU A 31 -8.93 -12.94 -32.62
N GLY A 32 -7.73 -12.48 -32.23
CA GLY A 32 -7.03 -11.38 -32.90
C GLY A 32 -5.55 -11.71 -33.10
N LYS A 33 -5.20 -12.10 -34.33
CA LYS A 33 -3.81 -12.39 -34.75
C LYS A 33 -3.01 -11.06 -34.83
N ARG A 34 -1.79 -11.01 -34.28
CA ARG A 34 -0.81 -9.95 -34.57
C ARG A 34 0.54 -10.55 -35.00
N PRO A 35 1.28 -9.93 -35.96
CA PRO A 35 2.44 -10.56 -36.60
C PRO A 35 3.72 -10.52 -35.75
N LEU A 36 4.55 -11.54 -35.96
CA LEU A 36 5.78 -11.88 -35.26
C LEU A 36 6.95 -10.94 -35.66
N ARG A 37 7.59 -10.28 -34.69
CA ARG A 37 8.84 -9.52 -34.90
C ARG A 37 10.01 -10.43 -34.49
N THR A 38 10.78 -10.90 -35.47
CA THR A 38 11.99 -11.70 -35.27
C THR A 38 13.14 -10.82 -34.79
N GLY A 39 13.66 -11.11 -33.60
CA GLY A 39 14.90 -10.56 -33.04
C GLY A 39 15.48 -11.59 -32.08
N GLN A 40 16.67 -12.08 -32.40
CA GLN A 40 17.36 -13.20 -31.74
C GLN A 40 17.67 -12.91 -30.27
N GLY A 41 17.28 -13.85 -29.39
CA GLY A 41 17.64 -13.86 -27.97
C GLY A 41 16.84 -14.93 -27.22
N GLN A 42 17.32 -16.19 -27.28
CA GLN A 42 16.78 -17.42 -26.66
C GLN A 42 15.30 -17.80 -26.97
N PRO A 43 15.00 -19.06 -27.31
CA PRO A 43 13.63 -19.53 -27.35
C PRO A 43 13.17 -19.77 -25.91
N SER A 44 12.76 -18.72 -25.19
CA SER A 44 11.81 -18.94 -24.10
C SER A 44 10.57 -19.55 -24.77
N GLY A 45 10.30 -20.83 -24.49
CA GLY A 45 9.12 -21.53 -25.01
C GLY A 45 7.83 -20.75 -24.75
N PRO A 46 6.70 -21.18 -25.34
CA PRO A 46 5.42 -20.51 -25.17
C PRO A 46 5.17 -20.27 -23.68
N ARG A 47 5.20 -19.00 -23.25
CA ARG A 47 4.85 -18.62 -21.89
C ARG A 47 3.47 -19.20 -21.61
N ASP A 48 3.40 -20.13 -20.67
CA ASP A 48 2.14 -20.71 -20.23
C ASP A 48 1.22 -19.56 -19.78
N PRO A 49 0.05 -19.35 -20.43
CA PRO A 49 -0.89 -18.31 -20.02
C PRO A 49 -1.47 -18.57 -18.61
N PHE A 50 -1.26 -19.76 -18.04
CA PHE A 50 -1.61 -20.15 -16.68
C PHE A 50 -0.38 -20.37 -15.78
N GLY A 51 0.81 -20.01 -16.24
CA GLY A 51 2.02 -20.09 -15.44
C GLY A 51 2.00 -19.09 -14.28
N PRO A 52 2.73 -19.36 -13.17
CA PRO A 52 2.86 -18.41 -12.09
C PRO A 52 3.43 -17.08 -12.62
N PRO A 53 2.95 -15.92 -12.12
CA PRO A 53 3.49 -14.64 -12.55
C PRO A 53 5.00 -14.61 -12.32
N PRO A 54 5.77 -13.97 -13.22
CA PRO A 54 7.22 -13.90 -13.08
C PRO A 54 7.58 -13.24 -11.74
N PRO A 55 8.70 -13.66 -11.11
CA PRO A 55 9.12 -13.15 -9.82
C PRO A 55 9.34 -11.63 -9.87
N LEU A 56 8.80 -10.93 -8.87
CA LEU A 56 8.84 -9.46 -8.73
C LEU A 56 10.26 -8.88 -8.68
N SER A 57 11.27 -9.71 -8.45
CA SER A 57 12.67 -9.31 -8.30
C SER A 57 13.34 -8.87 -9.61
N ALA A 58 12.74 -9.15 -10.78
CA ALA A 58 13.27 -8.74 -12.08
C ALA A 58 12.87 -7.30 -12.49
N THR A 59 12.02 -6.62 -11.71
CA THR A 59 11.39 -5.35 -12.10
C THR A 59 12.07 -4.11 -11.51
N LEU A 60 13.15 -4.28 -10.71
CA LEU A 60 13.82 -3.13 -10.09
C LEU A 60 14.57 -2.26 -11.12
N GLU A 61 15.01 -2.85 -12.24
CA GLU A 61 15.74 -2.13 -13.29
C GLU A 61 14.82 -1.52 -14.36
N THR A 62 13.49 -1.68 -14.27
CA THR A 62 12.59 -1.25 -15.36
C THR A 62 11.22 -0.75 -14.89
N LEU A 63 11.15 -0.03 -13.77
CA LEU A 63 9.95 0.78 -13.50
C LEU A 63 9.77 1.78 -14.64
N GLY A 64 8.61 1.75 -15.31
CA GLY A 64 8.30 2.73 -16.35
C GLY A 64 8.30 4.16 -15.79
N PRO A 65 8.49 5.21 -16.62
CA PRO A 65 8.55 6.59 -16.14
C PRO A 65 7.36 7.04 -15.27
N GLN A 66 6.17 6.49 -15.54
CA GLN A 66 4.94 6.72 -14.77
C GLN A 66 4.99 6.10 -13.37
N GLU A 67 5.52 4.89 -13.25
CA GLU A 67 5.55 4.15 -11.98
C GLU A 67 6.60 4.74 -11.03
N GLU A 68 7.76 5.16 -11.56
CA GLU A 68 8.77 5.86 -10.78
C GLU A 68 8.29 7.25 -10.33
N LEU A 69 7.49 7.95 -11.15
CA LEU A 69 6.89 9.22 -10.78
C LEU A 69 5.89 9.04 -9.62
N LEU A 70 5.01 8.03 -9.72
CA LEU A 70 4.08 7.71 -8.65
C LEU A 70 4.83 7.35 -7.35
N ARG A 71 5.87 6.51 -7.46
CA ARG A 71 6.71 6.12 -6.31
C ARG A 71 7.32 7.34 -5.61
N LYS A 72 7.89 8.27 -6.37
CA LYS A 72 8.47 9.51 -5.83
C LYS A 72 7.41 10.38 -5.15
N GLN A 73 6.23 10.53 -5.76
CA GLN A 73 5.14 11.31 -5.16
C GLN A 73 4.65 10.71 -3.85
N THR A 74 4.52 9.38 -3.79
CA THR A 74 4.16 8.67 -2.56
C THR A 74 5.23 8.84 -1.48
N GLU A 75 6.51 8.70 -1.84
CA GLU A 75 7.65 8.90 -0.91
C GLU A 75 7.64 10.32 -0.33
N GLU A 76 7.51 11.35 -1.18
CA GLU A 76 7.44 12.74 -0.73
C GLU A 76 6.22 13.03 0.13
N TYR A 77 5.06 12.47 -0.23
CA TYR A 77 3.85 12.62 0.57
C TYR A 77 4.06 12.05 1.98
N ASN A 78 4.61 10.85 2.08
CA ASN A 78 4.91 10.20 3.36
C ASN A 78 5.88 11.03 4.19
N ILE A 79 6.96 11.54 3.58
CA ILE A 79 7.91 12.45 4.22
C ILE A 79 7.21 13.68 4.79
N ARG A 80 6.30 14.31 4.02
CA ARG A 80 5.55 15.49 4.47
C ARG A 80 4.62 15.17 5.65
N GLN A 81 3.97 14.01 5.64
CA GLN A 81 3.11 13.58 6.76
C GLN A 81 3.92 13.31 8.03
N SER A 82 5.03 12.59 7.92
CA SER A 82 5.94 12.34 9.04
C SER A 82 6.45 13.65 9.62
N MET A 83 6.92 14.56 8.77
CA MET A 83 7.39 15.89 9.16
C MET A 83 6.34 16.68 9.95
N LYS A 84 5.07 16.66 9.49
CA LYS A 84 3.95 17.34 10.17
C LYS A 84 3.70 16.73 11.55
N ALA A 85 3.68 15.40 11.64
CA ALA A 85 3.47 14.69 12.91
C ALA A 85 4.60 14.98 13.91
N THR A 86 5.87 14.89 13.47
CA THR A 86 7.03 15.17 14.33
C THR A 86 7.05 16.62 14.80
N MET A 87 6.69 17.59 13.95
CA MET A 87 6.57 18.99 14.37
C MET A 87 5.46 19.18 15.41
N ALA A 88 4.29 18.57 15.22
CA ALA A 88 3.20 18.66 16.18
C ALA A 88 3.61 18.09 17.55
N GLN A 89 4.31 16.95 17.55
CA GLN A 89 4.85 16.35 18.76
C GLN A 89 5.86 17.28 19.45
N ALA A 90 6.84 17.81 18.72
CA ALA A 90 7.84 18.72 19.30
C ALA A 90 7.23 19.99 19.90
N LYS A 91 6.20 20.55 19.25
CA LYS A 91 5.45 21.69 19.79
C LYS A 91 4.69 21.35 21.08
N ALA A 92 4.28 20.10 21.25
CA ALA A 92 3.56 19.66 22.43
C ALA A 92 4.49 19.30 23.60
N THR A 93 5.71 18.85 23.32
CA THR A 93 6.65 18.33 24.35
C THR A 93 7.79 19.28 24.69
N SER A 94 8.06 20.29 23.86
CA SER A 94 9.18 21.21 24.03
C SER A 94 8.76 22.66 23.82
N SER A 95 9.37 23.56 24.58
CA SER A 95 9.25 25.02 24.41
C SER A 95 10.24 25.59 23.39
N GLY A 96 11.08 24.75 22.78
CA GLY A 96 12.06 25.16 21.77
C GLY A 96 11.42 25.57 20.44
N PHE A 97 12.16 26.37 19.68
CA PHE A 97 11.77 26.75 18.32
C PHE A 97 12.39 25.79 17.31
N PHE A 98 11.54 25.14 16.51
CA PHE A 98 11.96 24.18 15.50
C PHE A 98 11.42 24.58 14.13
N VAL A 99 12.24 24.39 13.10
CA VAL A 99 11.82 24.42 11.70
C VAL A 99 11.86 23.02 11.13
N SER A 100 10.94 22.72 10.22
CA SER A 100 10.94 21.41 9.58
C SER A 100 11.53 21.42 8.18
N LYS A 101 12.23 20.33 7.84
CA LYS A 101 12.78 20.09 6.52
C LYS A 101 12.47 18.67 6.06
N PRO A 102 12.13 18.45 4.78
CA PRO A 102 12.05 17.11 4.22
C PRO A 102 13.41 16.42 4.37
N SER A 103 13.43 15.24 4.97
CA SER A 103 14.64 14.45 5.17
C SER A 103 14.34 12.98 4.94
N ARG A 104 15.21 12.28 4.22
CA ARG A 104 15.12 10.82 4.06
C ARG A 104 15.64 10.06 5.27
N HIS A 105 16.37 10.73 6.15
CA HIS A 105 17.03 10.14 7.32
C HIS A 105 16.32 10.54 8.62
N GLU A 106 15.03 10.87 8.55
CA GLU A 106 14.18 11.19 9.70
C GLU A 106 14.62 12.42 10.52
N ASN A 107 15.61 13.18 10.03
CA ASN A 107 16.03 14.47 10.59
C ASN A 107 15.06 15.59 10.19
N PHE A 108 13.79 15.46 10.56
CA PHE A 108 12.71 16.36 10.14
C PHE A 108 12.71 17.70 10.87
N LEU A 109 13.30 17.77 12.06
CA LEU A 109 13.32 18.97 12.91
C LEU A 109 14.73 19.51 13.05
N ILE A 110 14.87 20.81 12.83
CA ILE A 110 16.10 21.55 13.04
C ILE A 110 15.80 22.63 14.07
N PRO A 111 16.50 22.65 15.22
CA PRO A 111 16.40 23.76 16.17
C PRO A 111 16.77 25.08 15.49
N ALA A 112 16.01 26.14 15.75
CA ALA A 112 16.21 27.43 15.11
C ALA A 112 15.82 28.59 16.04
N ILE A 113 16.17 29.81 15.66
CA ILE A 113 15.68 31.02 16.33
C ILE A 113 14.21 31.31 15.92
N PRO A 114 13.41 31.97 16.78
CA PRO A 114 12.05 32.39 16.44
C PRO A 114 12.03 33.24 15.17
N ARG A 115 11.04 33.02 14.31
CA ARG A 115 10.79 33.88 13.13
C ARG A 115 9.78 34.95 13.49
N SER A 116 9.97 36.16 12.99
CA SER A 116 8.95 37.20 13.07
C SER A 116 7.69 36.75 12.32
N PRO A 117 6.49 37.14 12.78
CA PRO A 117 5.27 36.92 12.00
C PRO A 117 5.43 37.63 10.64
N SER A 118 5.26 36.86 9.57
CA SER A 118 5.15 37.42 8.22
C SER A 118 3.77 38.07 8.12
N ASN A 119 3.71 39.39 8.08
CA ASN A 119 2.47 40.09 7.70
C ASN A 119 2.16 39.70 6.25
N SER A 120 1.12 38.90 6.04
CA SER A 120 0.57 38.55 4.73
C SER A 120 -0.77 39.23 4.54
#